data_AF-A0A7R9MNB6-F1
#
_entry.id   AF-A0A7R9MNB6-F1
#
_cell.length_a   1.000
_cell.length_b   1.000
_cell.length_c   1.000
_cell.angle_alpha   90.00
_cell.angle_beta   90.00
_cell.angle_gamma   90.00
#
_symmetry.space_group_name_H-M   'P 1'
#
loop_
_entity.id
_entity.type
_entity.pdbx_description
1 polymer ?
#
loop_
_entity_poly.entity_id
_entity_poly.type
_entity_poly.pdbx_seq_one_letter_code
_entity_poly.pdbx_strand_id
1 'polypeptide(L)'
;MLSILAQRAHNTDLSLDIKKALFKSWLMSTKTSRKSGNIQRSYTFLLEMNKIRGSLSLTFGDSTHESTVSSLTDLENSQAILETAKIEWNKSKIGAIQYLKNQIEQNYQSSVNYCFQRAVTNLNESFSAEELLEIKNSMSYGSSSIPSYLSSSSTTTGSDVSIRDQTADEAFARLQLLYAKYCDQNGLLNQNNLAILYKIVTIAAPNSEESHYNLGMYCHRIYKSFEDSKRNHRLFSLGKTEEILEMKGRTVRSLIESLKYGVKHAHNSLPLLLNIWLDLGTELAHSINRGRSSVSSSQLNEEIRKTIEKINNNLNDLLANVPLYIFFIVFAQ
;
A
#
# COMPACT_ATOMS: atom_id res chain seq x y z
N MET A 1 -3.86 -20.23 -54.54
CA MET A 1 -3.48 -20.99 -53.32
C MET A 1 -2.56 -20.24 -52.36
N LEU A 2 -1.99 -19.08 -52.72
CA LEU A 2 -1.29 -18.20 -51.76
C LEU A 2 -2.19 -17.07 -51.20
N SER A 3 -3.40 -16.86 -51.72
CA SER A 3 -4.37 -15.89 -51.18
C SER A 3 -5.20 -16.42 -50.00
N ILE A 4 -5.23 -17.73 -49.79
CA ILE A 4 -6.00 -18.37 -48.70
C ILE A 4 -5.19 -18.39 -47.39
N LEU A 5 -3.86 -18.27 -47.46
CA LEU A 5 -3.00 -18.23 -46.27
C LEU A 5 -2.91 -16.82 -45.66
N ALA A 6 -3.11 -15.75 -46.45
CA ALA A 6 -3.22 -14.38 -45.92
C ALA A 6 -4.57 -14.15 -45.18
N GLN A 7 -5.63 -14.87 -45.57
CA GLN A 7 -6.95 -14.74 -44.96
C GLN A 7 -7.14 -15.56 -43.67
N ARG A 8 -6.12 -16.34 -43.27
CA ARG A 8 -6.14 -17.15 -42.05
C ARG A 8 -5.38 -16.53 -40.88
N ALA A 9 -4.44 -15.62 -41.15
CA ALA A 9 -3.75 -14.83 -40.12
C ALA A 9 -4.68 -13.78 -39.46
N HIS A 10 -5.64 -13.22 -40.20
CA HIS A 10 -6.62 -12.27 -39.65
C HIS A 10 -7.67 -12.89 -38.72
N ASN A 11 -7.90 -14.21 -38.77
CA ASN A 11 -8.90 -14.87 -37.93
C ASN A 11 -8.41 -15.18 -36.51
N THR A 12 -7.09 -15.33 -36.31
CA THR A 12 -6.52 -15.56 -34.98
C THR A 12 -6.47 -14.28 -34.17
N ASP A 13 -6.12 -13.16 -34.80
CA ASP A 13 -6.05 -11.84 -34.15
C ASP A 13 -7.46 -11.33 -33.78
N LEU A 14 -8.43 -11.49 -34.69
CA LEU A 14 -9.83 -11.16 -34.40
C LEU A 14 -10.40 -12.01 -33.25
N SER A 15 -10.05 -13.30 -33.20
CA SER A 15 -10.45 -14.19 -32.10
C SER A 15 -9.85 -13.76 -30.77
N LEU A 16 -8.59 -13.32 -30.77
CA LEU A 16 -7.92 -12.80 -29.59
C LEU A 16 -8.54 -11.48 -29.09
N ASP A 17 -8.86 -10.57 -29.99
CA ASP A 17 -9.48 -9.28 -29.65
C ASP A 17 -10.91 -9.46 -29.12
N ILE A 18 -11.68 -10.39 -29.69
CA ILE A 18 -12.99 -10.77 -29.15
C ILE A 18 -12.84 -11.35 -27.73
N LYS A 19 -11.88 -12.25 -27.50
CA LYS A 19 -11.63 -12.80 -26.16
C LYS A 19 -11.25 -11.71 -25.15
N LYS A 20 -10.41 -10.73 -25.54
CA LYS A 20 -10.04 -9.59 -24.70
C LYS A 20 -11.25 -8.69 -24.38
N ALA A 21 -12.06 -8.34 -25.39
CA ALA A 21 -13.25 -7.52 -25.21
C ALA A 21 -14.28 -8.23 -24.31
N LEU A 22 -14.46 -9.52 -24.51
CA LEU A 22 -15.38 -10.36 -23.74
C LEU A 22 -14.87 -10.51 -22.29
N PHE A 23 -13.57 -10.67 -22.07
CA PHE A 23 -12.95 -10.61 -20.74
C PHE A 23 -13.22 -9.28 -20.03
N LYS A 24 -13.01 -8.14 -20.71
CA LYS A 24 -13.30 -6.80 -20.16
C LYS A 24 -14.76 -6.63 -19.78
N SER A 25 -15.67 -7.11 -20.63
CA SER A 25 -17.11 -7.07 -20.39
C SER A 25 -17.50 -7.88 -19.15
N TRP A 26 -16.96 -9.08 -18.99
CA TRP A 26 -17.18 -9.89 -17.78
C TRP A 26 -16.58 -9.26 -16.53
N LEU A 27 -15.39 -8.67 -16.63
CA LEU A 27 -14.76 -7.96 -15.52
C LEU A 27 -15.63 -6.79 -15.04
N MET A 28 -16.17 -5.98 -15.95
CA MET A 28 -17.07 -4.88 -15.59
C MET A 28 -18.41 -5.38 -15.04
N SER A 29 -18.99 -6.42 -15.63
CA SER A 29 -20.23 -7.05 -15.15
C SER A 29 -20.07 -7.63 -13.74
N THR A 30 -18.90 -8.21 -13.45
CA THR A 30 -18.50 -8.69 -12.12
C THR A 30 -18.43 -7.53 -11.12
N LYS A 31 -17.72 -6.45 -11.47
CA LYS A 31 -17.60 -5.25 -10.62
C LYS A 31 -18.97 -4.64 -10.28
N THR A 32 -19.83 -4.47 -11.27
CA THR A 32 -21.17 -3.89 -11.09
C THR A 32 -22.06 -4.81 -10.24
N SER A 33 -22.05 -6.11 -10.51
CA SER A 33 -22.84 -7.08 -9.74
C SER A 33 -22.41 -7.14 -8.28
N ARG A 34 -21.10 -7.13 -8.00
CA ARG A 34 -20.57 -7.07 -6.64
C ARG A 34 -20.99 -5.79 -5.91
N LYS A 35 -20.87 -4.63 -6.55
CA LYS A 35 -21.29 -3.34 -5.97
C LYS A 35 -22.79 -3.29 -5.70
N SER A 36 -23.61 -3.98 -6.50
CA SER A 36 -25.05 -4.09 -6.27
C SER A 36 -25.45 -5.08 -5.16
N GLY A 37 -24.49 -5.76 -4.53
CA GLY A 37 -24.74 -6.77 -3.49
C GLY A 37 -25.09 -8.18 -4.01
N ASN A 38 -25.19 -8.37 -5.33
CA ASN A 38 -25.52 -9.65 -5.96
C ASN A 38 -24.29 -10.55 -6.11
N ILE A 39 -23.83 -11.16 -5.01
CA ILE A 39 -22.59 -11.96 -4.95
C ILE A 39 -22.66 -13.21 -5.85
N GLN A 40 -23.82 -13.87 -5.94
CA GLN A 40 -23.96 -15.10 -6.75
C GLN A 40 -23.75 -14.83 -8.25
N ARG A 41 -24.39 -13.77 -8.78
CA ARG A 41 -24.19 -13.34 -10.17
C ARG A 41 -22.76 -12.87 -10.42
N SER A 42 -22.16 -12.19 -9.45
CA SER A 42 -20.76 -11.81 -9.51
C SER A 42 -19.84 -13.04 -9.64
N TYR A 43 -20.16 -14.14 -8.94
CA TYR A 43 -19.38 -15.37 -8.99
C TYR A 43 -19.54 -16.11 -10.33
N THR A 44 -20.75 -16.15 -10.90
CA THR A 44 -20.95 -16.75 -12.23
C THR A 44 -20.14 -16.02 -13.30
N PHE A 45 -20.13 -14.69 -13.27
CA PHE A 45 -19.34 -13.88 -14.22
C PHE A 45 -17.83 -14.08 -14.02
N LEU A 46 -17.38 -14.23 -12.78
CA LEU A 46 -15.99 -14.54 -12.47
C LEU A 46 -15.56 -15.92 -13.01
N LEU A 47 -16.40 -16.94 -12.92
CA LEU A 47 -16.09 -18.26 -13.46
C LEU A 47 -15.91 -18.22 -14.97
N GLU A 48 -16.80 -17.54 -15.69
CA GLU A 48 -16.67 -17.35 -17.13
C GLU A 48 -15.40 -16.54 -17.47
N MET A 49 -15.13 -15.47 -16.73
CA MET A 49 -13.91 -14.67 -16.87
C MET A 49 -12.64 -15.53 -16.70
N ASN A 50 -12.60 -16.41 -15.69
CA ASN A 50 -11.45 -17.27 -15.43
C ASN A 50 -11.25 -18.35 -16.50
N LYS A 51 -12.33 -18.89 -17.08
CA LYS A 51 -12.24 -19.81 -18.23
C LYS A 51 -11.54 -19.12 -19.42
N ILE A 52 -11.92 -17.88 -19.70
CA ILE A 52 -11.33 -17.09 -20.79
C ILE A 52 -9.88 -16.74 -20.48
N ARG A 53 -9.57 -16.33 -19.24
CA ARG A 53 -8.20 -16.08 -18.78
C ARG A 53 -7.29 -17.30 -18.96
N GLY A 54 -7.77 -18.49 -18.58
CA GLY A 54 -7.05 -19.75 -18.80
C GLY A 54 -6.82 -20.02 -20.29
N SER A 55 -7.82 -19.77 -21.14
CA SER A 55 -7.70 -19.93 -22.60
C SER A 55 -6.73 -18.95 -23.26
N LEU A 56 -6.54 -17.76 -22.68
CA LEU A 56 -5.58 -16.74 -23.11
C LEU A 56 -4.15 -17.08 -22.66
N SER A 57 -4.01 -17.76 -21.52
CA SER A 57 -2.70 -18.19 -20.99
C SER A 57 -2.14 -19.43 -21.70
N LEU A 58 -3.00 -20.35 -22.17
CA LEU A 58 -2.57 -21.60 -22.81
C LEU A 58 -2.17 -21.45 -24.29
N THR A 59 -2.59 -20.38 -24.97
CA THR A 59 -2.26 -20.14 -26.38
C THR A 59 -0.81 -19.72 -26.65
N PHE A 60 0.03 -19.61 -25.62
CA PHE A 60 1.42 -19.14 -25.70
C PHE A 60 2.48 -20.25 -25.49
N GLY A 61 2.06 -21.50 -25.32
CA GLY A 61 2.97 -22.63 -25.02
C GLY A 61 3.78 -23.16 -26.21
N ASP A 62 3.43 -22.82 -27.45
CA ASP A 62 4.07 -23.34 -28.66
C ASP A 62 4.38 -22.20 -29.65
N SER A 63 5.45 -21.43 -29.43
CA SER A 63 6.31 -20.90 -30.49
C SER A 63 7.40 -19.98 -29.92
N THR A 64 8.63 -20.45 -30.05
CA THR A 64 9.84 -19.64 -30.01
C THR A 64 9.80 -18.66 -31.19
N HIS A 65 9.58 -17.37 -30.93
CA HIS A 65 10.22 -16.19 -31.56
C HIS A 65 9.37 -14.93 -31.33
N GLU A 66 10.04 -13.92 -30.77
CA GLU A 66 9.72 -12.49 -30.70
C GLU A 66 8.46 -11.99 -31.43
N SER A 67 7.46 -11.53 -30.67
CA SER A 67 6.74 -10.28 -30.96
C SER A 67 5.91 -9.83 -29.75
N THR A 68 6.09 -8.56 -29.40
CA THR A 68 5.77 -7.87 -28.14
C THR A 68 4.31 -7.46 -27.96
N VAL A 69 3.34 -8.11 -28.60
CA VAL A 69 1.94 -7.65 -28.54
C VAL A 69 0.98 -8.84 -28.53
N SER A 70 0.59 -9.35 -27.34
CA SER A 70 -0.65 -10.14 -27.16
C SER A 70 -0.91 -10.79 -25.78
N SER A 71 -0.18 -10.46 -24.70
CA SER A 71 -0.61 -10.85 -23.35
C SER A 71 -1.75 -9.94 -22.86
N LEU A 72 -2.60 -10.47 -21.96
CA LEU A 72 -3.50 -9.63 -21.15
C LEU A 72 -2.64 -8.58 -20.45
N THR A 73 -3.02 -7.30 -20.49
CA THR A 73 -2.17 -6.27 -19.86
C THR A 73 -2.00 -6.57 -18.37
N ASP A 74 -0.84 -6.27 -17.78
CA ASP A 74 -0.58 -6.52 -16.35
C ASP A 74 -1.62 -5.82 -15.45
N LEU A 75 -2.16 -4.70 -15.93
CA LEU A 75 -3.27 -3.99 -15.31
C LEU A 75 -4.59 -4.78 -15.36
N GLU A 76 -4.93 -5.39 -16.49
CA GLU A 76 -6.14 -6.22 -16.63
C GLU A 76 -6.03 -7.51 -15.81
N ASN A 77 -4.84 -8.12 -15.77
CA ASN A 77 -4.56 -9.31 -14.99
C ASN A 77 -4.69 -9.02 -13.48
N SER A 78 -4.05 -7.94 -13.01
CA SER A 78 -4.14 -7.52 -11.60
C SER A 78 -5.56 -7.11 -11.20
N GLN A 79 -6.32 -6.44 -12.08
CA GLN A 79 -7.73 -6.12 -11.80
C GLN A 79 -8.60 -7.36 -11.67
N ALA A 80 -8.36 -8.39 -12.49
CA ALA A 80 -9.07 -9.65 -12.35
C ALA A 80 -8.73 -10.36 -11.03
N ILE A 81 -7.45 -10.40 -10.64
CA ILE A 81 -7.00 -10.95 -9.35
C ILE A 81 -7.63 -10.17 -8.17
N LEU A 82 -7.72 -8.84 -8.28
CA LEU A 82 -8.35 -8.00 -7.26
C LEU A 82 -9.84 -8.33 -7.10
N GLU A 83 -10.58 -8.50 -8.20
CA GLU A 83 -12.00 -8.80 -8.12
C GLU A 83 -12.26 -10.27 -7.71
N THR A 84 -11.39 -11.21 -8.09
CA THR A 84 -11.48 -12.59 -7.58
C THR A 84 -11.26 -12.63 -6.07
N ALA A 85 -10.22 -11.98 -5.57
CA ALA A 85 -9.94 -11.90 -4.14
C ALA A 85 -11.09 -11.25 -3.35
N LYS A 86 -11.72 -10.19 -3.88
CA LYS A 86 -12.88 -9.54 -3.24
C LYS A 86 -14.11 -10.45 -3.16
N ILE A 87 -14.32 -11.30 -4.16
CA ILE A 87 -15.45 -12.24 -4.17
C ILE A 87 -15.16 -13.43 -3.26
N GLU A 88 -13.93 -13.93 -3.27
CA GLU A 88 -13.48 -14.99 -2.36
C GLU A 88 -13.53 -14.55 -0.90
N TRP A 89 -13.21 -13.29 -0.60
CA TRP A 89 -13.31 -12.74 0.76
C TRP A 89 -14.71 -12.88 1.36
N ASN A 90 -15.75 -12.71 0.54
CA ASN A 90 -17.13 -12.89 0.96
C ASN A 90 -17.50 -14.36 1.19
N LYS A 91 -16.73 -15.32 0.65
CA LYS A 91 -16.93 -16.76 0.85
C LYS A 91 -16.09 -17.31 2.00
N SER A 92 -14.79 -17.06 1.97
CA SER A 92 -13.81 -17.51 2.96
C SER A 92 -12.69 -16.47 3.09
N LYS A 93 -12.61 -15.86 4.28
CA LYS A 93 -11.62 -14.82 4.59
C LYS A 93 -10.18 -15.34 4.47
N ILE A 94 -9.93 -16.55 4.98
CA ILE A 94 -8.59 -17.18 4.96
C ILE A 94 -8.21 -17.61 3.54
N GLY A 95 -9.15 -18.17 2.79
CA GLY A 95 -8.92 -18.58 1.40
C GLY A 95 -8.50 -17.40 0.51
N ALA A 96 -9.16 -16.26 0.66
CA ALA A 96 -8.83 -15.05 -0.10
C ALA A 96 -7.41 -14.52 0.19
N ILE A 97 -6.96 -14.61 1.44
CA ILE A 97 -5.60 -14.20 1.84
C ILE A 97 -4.55 -15.13 1.21
N GLN A 98 -4.77 -16.44 1.30
CA GLN A 98 -3.86 -17.43 0.72
C GLN A 98 -3.80 -17.30 -0.81
N TYR A 99 -4.94 -17.07 -1.46
CA TYR A 99 -5.01 -16.82 -2.88
C TYR A 99 -4.22 -15.57 -3.28
N LEU A 100 -4.42 -14.44 -2.58
CA LEU A 100 -3.68 -13.20 -2.84
C LEU A 100 -2.17 -13.39 -2.63
N LYS A 101 -1.76 -14.06 -1.55
CA LYS A 101 -0.35 -14.34 -1.29
C LYS A 101 0.28 -15.10 -2.45
N ASN A 102 -0.34 -16.20 -2.87
CA ASN A 102 0.17 -17.03 -3.97
C ASN A 102 0.20 -16.26 -5.30
N GLN A 103 -0.82 -15.47 -5.61
CA GLN A 103 -0.85 -14.66 -6.83
C GLN A 103 0.19 -13.54 -6.83
N ILE A 104 0.52 -12.97 -5.68
CA ILE A 104 1.57 -11.95 -5.55
C ILE A 104 2.95 -12.58 -5.72
N GLU A 105 3.20 -13.73 -5.10
CA GLU A 105 4.46 -14.48 -5.23
C GLU A 105 4.71 -14.94 -6.67
N GLN A 106 3.69 -15.44 -7.36
CA GLN A 106 3.85 -15.93 -8.74
C GLN A 106 4.09 -14.80 -9.76
N ASN A 107 3.40 -13.66 -9.60
CA ASN A 107 3.41 -12.61 -10.62
C ASN A 107 4.42 -11.48 -10.34
N TYR A 108 4.83 -11.26 -9.08
CA TYR A 108 5.56 -10.05 -8.68
C TYR A 108 6.77 -10.32 -7.75
N GLN A 109 7.35 -11.53 -7.77
CA GLN A 109 8.45 -11.93 -6.88
C GLN A 109 9.62 -10.91 -6.84
N SER A 110 10.02 -10.39 -8.01
CA SER A 110 11.10 -9.40 -8.12
C SER A 110 10.76 -8.07 -7.44
N SER A 111 9.53 -7.58 -7.64
CA SER A 111 9.05 -6.34 -7.02
C SER A 111 8.86 -6.47 -5.51
N VAL A 112 8.42 -7.64 -5.04
CA VAL A 112 8.30 -7.96 -3.60
C VAL A 112 9.66 -7.89 -2.92
N ASN A 113 10.67 -8.57 -3.48
CA ASN A 113 12.02 -8.61 -2.88
C ASN A 113 12.66 -7.22 -2.80
N TYR A 114 12.58 -6.43 -3.87
CA TYR A 114 13.10 -5.06 -3.90
C TYR A 114 12.40 -4.18 -2.85
N CYS A 115 11.07 -4.17 -2.85
CA CYS A 115 10.31 -3.30 -1.94
C CYS A 115 10.46 -3.73 -0.48
N PHE A 116 10.57 -5.04 -0.22
CA PHE A 116 10.82 -5.58 1.13
C PHE A 116 12.19 -5.13 1.65
N GLN A 117 13.26 -5.30 0.87
CA GLN A 117 14.60 -4.85 1.26
C GLN A 117 14.63 -3.34 1.55
N ARG A 118 13.95 -2.54 0.70
CA ARG A 118 13.84 -1.09 0.90
C ARG A 118 12.95 -0.71 2.09
N ALA A 119 11.91 -1.50 2.39
CA ALA A 119 11.07 -1.27 3.56
C ALA A 119 11.85 -1.55 4.86
N VAL A 120 12.58 -2.66 4.91
CA VAL A 120 13.42 -3.03 6.05
C VAL A 120 14.51 -2.00 6.29
N THR A 121 15.25 -1.58 5.26
CA THR A 121 16.28 -0.54 5.40
C THR A 121 15.74 0.80 5.89
N ASN A 122 14.55 1.22 5.43
CA ASN A 122 13.90 2.43 5.92
C ASN A 122 13.36 2.31 7.36
N LEU A 123 13.12 1.09 7.83
CA LEU A 123 12.65 0.82 9.19
C LEU A 123 13.81 0.52 10.16
N ASN A 124 15.01 0.21 9.67
CA ASN A 124 16.21 0.01 10.48
C ASN A 124 16.62 1.22 11.35
N GLU A 125 16.01 2.39 11.15
CA GLU A 125 16.11 3.51 12.09
C GLU A 125 15.31 3.30 13.40
N SER A 126 14.54 2.20 13.54
CA SER A 126 13.60 2.00 14.65
C SER A 126 13.49 0.58 15.23
N PHE A 127 14.17 -0.44 14.68
CA PHE A 127 13.98 -1.84 15.11
C PHE A 127 15.27 -2.58 15.46
N SER A 128 15.18 -3.54 16.39
CA SER A 128 16.28 -4.42 16.78
C SER A 128 16.50 -5.54 15.75
N ALA A 129 17.74 -6.04 15.64
CA ALA A 129 18.14 -7.02 14.62
C ALA A 129 17.43 -8.38 14.75
N GLU A 130 16.97 -8.77 15.94
CA GLU A 130 16.27 -10.05 16.19
C GLU A 130 14.81 -10.03 15.69
N GLU A 131 14.10 -8.91 15.87
CA GLU A 131 12.73 -8.76 15.36
C GLU A 131 12.68 -8.79 13.84
N LEU A 132 13.70 -8.22 13.18
CA LEU A 132 13.83 -8.24 11.71
C LEU A 132 14.03 -9.66 11.16
N LEU A 133 14.69 -10.54 11.92
CA LEU A 133 14.88 -11.95 11.56
C LEU A 133 13.58 -12.75 11.69
N GLU A 134 12.81 -12.54 12.77
CA GLU A 134 11.48 -13.13 12.93
C GLU A 134 10.49 -12.63 11.87
N ILE A 135 10.58 -11.36 11.48
CA ILE A 135 9.77 -10.79 10.41
C ILE A 135 10.10 -11.44 9.05
N LYS A 136 11.39 -11.61 8.74
CA LYS A 136 11.83 -12.29 7.51
C LYS A 136 11.37 -13.75 7.48
N ASN A 137 11.46 -14.44 8.61
CA ASN A 137 11.06 -15.85 8.75
C ASN A 137 9.54 -16.03 8.76
N SER A 138 8.78 -15.10 9.35
CA SER A 138 7.30 -15.14 9.37
C SER A 138 6.69 -14.71 8.04
N MET A 139 7.38 -13.90 7.24
CA MET A 139 6.94 -13.58 5.89
C MET A 139 7.32 -14.62 4.84
N SER A 140 8.32 -15.49 5.09
CA SER A 140 8.80 -16.57 4.21
C SER A 140 8.45 -16.34 2.74
N TYR A 141 9.01 -15.27 2.18
CA TYR A 141 9.21 -15.17 0.74
C TYR A 141 10.42 -16.05 0.48
N GLY A 142 10.21 -17.15 -0.25
CA GLY A 142 11.13 -18.29 -0.33
C GLY A 142 12.62 -17.91 -0.30
N SER A 143 13.35 -18.60 0.58
CA SER A 143 14.80 -18.60 0.60
C SER A 143 15.35 -18.95 -0.79
N SER A 144 15.90 -17.96 -1.47
CA SER A 144 17.06 -18.17 -2.31
C SER A 144 18.05 -17.02 -2.07
N SER A 145 19.28 -17.44 -1.87
CA SER A 145 20.51 -16.73 -1.55
C SER A 145 20.54 -15.24 -1.90
N ILE A 146 21.06 -14.44 -0.97
CA ILE A 146 21.54 -13.07 -1.20
C ILE A 146 22.34 -13.04 -2.51
N PRO A 147 21.90 -12.32 -3.55
CA PRO A 147 22.77 -12.03 -4.69
C PRO A 147 23.91 -11.13 -4.19
N SER A 148 25.13 -11.59 -4.40
CA SER A 148 26.39 -11.06 -3.86
C SER A 148 26.82 -9.68 -4.38
N TYR A 149 25.92 -8.83 -4.89
CA TYR A 149 26.27 -7.51 -5.39
C TYR A 149 25.99 -6.35 -4.41
N LEU A 150 25.54 -6.60 -3.19
CA LEU A 150 25.29 -5.55 -2.19
C LEU A 150 26.51 -5.20 -1.30
N SER A 151 27.69 -5.16 -1.91
CA SER A 151 28.90 -4.54 -1.35
C SER A 151 29.41 -3.49 -2.32
N SER A 152 28.63 -2.45 -2.57
CA SER A 152 29.09 -1.24 -3.23
C SER A 152 28.18 -0.09 -2.82
N SER A 153 28.58 0.60 -1.76
CA SER A 153 28.10 1.94 -1.47
C SER A 153 28.27 2.79 -2.73
N SER A 154 27.17 3.16 -3.37
CA SER A 154 27.16 4.21 -4.39
C SER A 154 25.98 5.12 -4.12
N THR A 155 26.32 6.23 -3.47
CA THR A 155 25.62 7.50 -3.53
C THR A 155 25.49 7.87 -5.01
N THR A 156 24.31 7.75 -5.60
CA THR A 156 24.03 8.32 -6.92
C THR A 156 22.80 9.22 -6.84
N THR A 157 23.12 10.50 -6.68
CA THR A 157 22.33 11.61 -7.21
C THR A 157 22.13 11.43 -8.71
N GLY A 158 20.88 11.58 -9.17
CA GLY A 158 20.57 11.88 -10.56
C GLY A 158 20.49 10.68 -11.52
N SER A 159 19.35 10.61 -12.21
CA SER A 159 19.23 10.13 -13.60
C SER A 159 19.49 8.66 -13.93
N ASP A 160 18.98 7.70 -13.15
CA ASP A 160 18.86 6.29 -13.60
C ASP A 160 17.55 5.61 -13.15
N VAL A 161 16.45 6.38 -13.07
CA VAL A 161 15.08 5.82 -13.05
C VAL A 161 14.66 5.51 -14.48
N SER A 162 15.34 4.56 -15.10
CA SER A 162 14.91 3.94 -16.35
C SER A 162 13.57 3.25 -16.08
N ILE A 163 12.51 3.79 -16.70
CA ILE A 163 11.20 3.19 -17.02
C ILE A 163 10.98 1.80 -16.39
N ARG A 164 10.82 1.74 -15.07
CA ARG A 164 10.06 0.62 -14.48
C ARG A 164 8.64 0.80 -14.97
N ASP A 165 8.00 -0.29 -15.40
CA ASP A 165 6.62 -0.27 -15.86
C ASP A 165 5.73 0.23 -14.71
N GLN A 166 5.48 1.54 -14.73
CA GLN A 166 4.77 2.27 -13.68
C GLN A 166 3.37 1.67 -13.47
N THR A 167 2.81 1.03 -14.50
CA THR A 167 1.51 0.36 -14.47
C THR A 167 1.57 -0.98 -13.73
N ALA A 168 2.65 -1.74 -13.89
CA ALA A 168 2.85 -3.01 -13.19
C ALA A 168 3.17 -2.80 -11.70
N ASP A 169 3.99 -1.79 -11.38
CA ASP A 169 4.29 -1.42 -9.99
C ASP A 169 3.04 -0.88 -9.27
N GLU A 170 2.18 -0.09 -9.95
CA GLU A 170 0.91 0.35 -9.39
C GLU A 170 -0.09 -0.81 -9.20
N ALA A 171 -0.16 -1.73 -10.16
CA ALA A 171 -0.95 -2.96 -10.07
C ALA A 171 -0.54 -3.82 -8.86
N PHE A 172 0.77 -4.03 -8.68
CA PHE A 172 1.34 -4.70 -7.52
C PHE A 172 0.99 -3.98 -6.22
N ALA A 173 1.17 -2.66 -6.15
CA ALA A 173 0.86 -1.88 -4.95
C ALA A 173 -0.61 -2.00 -4.53
N ARG A 174 -1.54 -2.01 -5.49
CA ARG A 174 -2.98 -2.20 -5.22
C ARG A 174 -3.29 -3.60 -4.68
N LEU A 175 -2.67 -4.65 -5.22
CA LEU A 175 -2.81 -6.02 -4.73
C LEU A 175 -2.25 -6.17 -3.31
N GLN A 176 -1.03 -5.65 -3.10
CA GLN A 176 -0.36 -5.68 -1.80
C GLN A 176 -1.13 -4.89 -0.74
N LEU A 177 -1.74 -3.76 -1.13
CA LEU A 177 -2.59 -2.98 -0.24
C LEU A 177 -3.85 -3.76 0.18
N LEU A 178 -4.49 -4.46 -0.76
CA LEU A 178 -5.65 -5.29 -0.44
C LEU A 178 -5.25 -6.44 0.50
N TYR A 179 -4.12 -7.08 0.24
CA TYR A 179 -3.56 -8.11 1.12
C TYR A 179 -3.32 -7.57 2.54
N ALA A 180 -2.67 -6.41 2.68
CA ALA A 180 -2.45 -5.77 3.98
C ALA A 180 -3.76 -5.48 4.72
N LYS A 181 -4.78 -4.95 4.03
CA LYS A 181 -6.12 -4.70 4.60
C LYS A 181 -6.79 -5.99 5.08
N TYR A 182 -6.66 -7.08 4.34
CA TYR A 182 -7.24 -8.38 4.71
C TYR A 182 -6.51 -9.03 5.89
N CYS A 183 -5.20 -8.90 5.96
CA CYS A 183 -4.43 -9.34 7.13
C CYS A 183 -4.79 -8.53 8.39
N ASP A 184 -4.93 -7.20 8.27
CA ASP A 184 -5.36 -6.30 9.35
C ASP A 184 -6.73 -6.71 9.89
N GLN A 185 -7.71 -6.93 9.00
CA GLN A 185 -9.08 -7.30 9.39
C GLN A 185 -9.21 -8.68 10.05
N ASN A 186 -8.32 -9.63 9.76
CA ASN A 186 -8.33 -10.95 10.41
C ASN A 186 -7.43 -11.02 11.64
N GLY A 187 -6.59 -10.02 11.92
CA GLY A 187 -5.64 -10.06 13.02
C GLY A 187 -4.60 -11.18 12.93
N LEU A 188 -4.32 -11.67 11.71
CA LEU A 188 -3.42 -12.82 11.49
C LEU A 188 -1.94 -12.45 11.61
N LEU A 189 -1.61 -11.16 11.50
CA LEU A 189 -0.24 -10.67 11.51
C LEU A 189 0.02 -9.78 12.72
N ASN A 190 1.24 -9.88 13.25
CA ASN A 190 1.76 -8.96 14.25
C ASN A 190 1.79 -7.53 13.72
N GLN A 191 1.71 -6.54 14.62
CA GLN A 191 1.72 -5.12 14.27
C GLN A 191 2.94 -4.75 13.40
N ASN A 192 4.13 -5.24 13.75
CA ASN A 192 5.37 -4.97 13.00
C ASN A 192 5.32 -5.50 11.56
N ASN A 193 4.78 -6.72 11.37
CA ASN A 193 4.59 -7.30 10.03
C ASN A 193 3.64 -6.46 9.19
N LEU A 194 2.56 -5.98 9.81
CA LEU A 194 1.56 -5.16 9.12
C LEU A 194 2.13 -3.78 8.74
N ALA A 195 2.94 -3.16 9.61
CA ALA A 195 3.63 -1.91 9.32
C ALA A 195 4.53 -2.04 8.07
N ILE A 196 5.24 -3.17 7.95
CA ILE A 196 6.10 -3.43 6.79
C ILE A 196 5.28 -3.63 5.52
N LEU A 197 4.17 -4.35 5.58
CA LEU A 197 3.28 -4.52 4.41
C LEU A 197 2.78 -3.18 3.90
N TYR A 198 2.31 -2.28 4.78
CA TYR A 198 1.89 -0.94 4.37
C TYR A 198 3.07 -0.10 3.84
N LYS A 199 4.28 -0.26 4.40
CA LYS A 199 5.47 0.44 3.90
C LYS A 199 5.88 -0.03 2.50
N ILE A 200 5.83 -1.33 2.24
CA ILE A 200 6.08 -1.92 0.91
C ILE A 200 5.15 -1.29 -0.12
N VAL A 201 3.87 -1.10 0.20
CA VAL A 201 2.88 -0.45 -0.68
C VAL A 201 3.28 0.98 -1.03
N THR A 202 3.76 1.76 -0.05
CA THR A 202 4.22 3.14 -0.32
C THR A 202 5.50 3.21 -1.13
N ILE A 203 6.36 2.18 -1.05
CA ILE A 203 7.59 2.10 -1.85
C ILE A 203 7.27 1.67 -3.28
N ALA A 204 6.35 0.74 -3.45
CA ALA A 204 5.90 0.25 -4.76
C ALA A 204 5.18 1.34 -5.56
N ALA A 205 4.28 2.10 -4.91
CA ALA A 205 3.57 3.21 -5.55
C ALA A 205 3.75 4.51 -4.74
N PRO A 206 4.86 5.25 -4.96
CA PRO A 206 5.15 6.47 -4.21
C PRO A 206 4.20 7.62 -4.54
N ASN A 207 3.60 7.62 -5.73
CA ASN A 207 2.70 8.69 -6.18
C ASN A 207 1.21 8.38 -5.95
N SER A 208 0.91 7.36 -5.13
CA SER A 208 -0.47 6.90 -4.89
C SER A 208 -1.02 7.51 -3.61
N GLU A 209 -2.10 8.30 -3.73
CA GLU A 209 -2.88 8.81 -2.60
C GLU A 209 -3.31 7.65 -1.68
N GLU A 210 -3.87 6.58 -2.25
CA GLU A 210 -4.44 5.49 -1.47
C GLU A 210 -3.38 4.75 -0.64
N SER A 211 -2.15 4.63 -1.15
CA SER A 211 -1.04 4.00 -0.43
C SER A 211 -0.69 4.76 0.85
N HIS A 212 -0.47 6.07 0.71
CA HIS A 212 -0.08 6.95 1.83
C HIS A 212 -1.22 7.16 2.82
N TYR A 213 -2.47 7.25 2.34
CA TYR A 213 -3.64 7.34 3.22
C TYR A 213 -3.75 6.12 4.14
N ASN A 214 -3.67 4.91 3.59
CA ASN A 214 -3.84 3.70 4.39
C ASN A 214 -2.70 3.48 5.39
N LEU A 215 -1.46 3.86 5.04
CA LEU A 215 -0.34 3.86 6.00
C LEU A 215 -0.61 4.86 7.14
N GLY A 216 -1.05 6.08 6.83
CA GLY A 216 -1.40 7.07 7.85
C GLY A 216 -2.53 6.60 8.77
N MET A 217 -3.59 6.01 8.21
CA MET A 217 -4.70 5.46 9.01
C MET A 217 -4.29 4.26 9.87
N TYR A 218 -3.35 3.45 9.39
CA TYR A 218 -2.76 2.38 10.19
C TYR A 218 -1.98 2.95 11.38
N CYS A 219 -1.05 3.89 11.15
CA CYS A 219 -0.32 4.56 12.22
C CYS A 219 -1.25 5.25 13.22
N HIS A 220 -2.32 5.89 12.73
CA HIS A 220 -3.36 6.51 13.54
C HIS A 220 -4.00 5.53 14.51
N ARG A 221 -4.39 4.35 14.02
CA ARG A 221 -5.02 3.31 14.83
C ARG A 221 -4.09 2.78 15.90
N ILE A 222 -2.82 2.57 15.56
CA ILE A 222 -1.81 2.06 16.48
C ILE A 222 -1.59 3.06 17.63
N TYR A 223 -1.29 4.33 17.34
CA TYR A 223 -1.02 5.27 18.43
C TYR A 223 -2.28 5.56 19.27
N LYS A 224 -3.48 5.56 18.66
CA LYS A 224 -4.73 5.70 19.40
C LYS A 224 -4.97 4.52 20.36
N SER A 225 -4.65 3.30 19.93
CA SER A 225 -4.71 2.12 20.81
C SER A 225 -3.75 2.24 22.00
N PHE A 226 -2.58 2.86 21.81
CA PHE A 226 -1.66 3.16 22.89
C PHE A 226 -2.19 4.26 23.83
N GLU A 227 -2.83 5.30 23.30
CA GLU A 227 -3.46 6.36 24.10
C GLU A 227 -4.65 5.85 24.93
N ASP A 228 -5.50 4.98 24.38
CA ASP A 228 -6.60 4.37 25.13
C ASP A 228 -6.07 3.45 26.25
N SER A 229 -4.94 2.78 26.01
CA SER A 229 -4.25 1.99 27.04
C SER A 229 -3.66 2.85 28.16
N LYS A 230 -3.24 4.10 27.88
CA LYS A 230 -2.77 5.06 28.91
C LYS A 230 -3.87 5.42 29.92
N ARG A 231 -5.11 5.59 29.46
CA ARG A 231 -6.25 5.97 30.32
C ARG A 231 -6.59 4.89 31.36
N ASN A 232 -6.15 3.65 31.14
CA ASN A 232 -6.42 2.50 32.01
C ASN A 232 -5.37 2.25 33.12
N HIS A 233 -4.43 3.18 33.34
CA HIS A 233 -3.58 3.29 34.53
C HIS A 233 -2.83 2.00 34.95
N ARG A 234 -1.56 1.85 34.55
CA ARG A 234 -0.48 1.25 35.41
C ARG A 234 0.95 1.15 34.86
N LEU A 235 1.26 1.44 33.59
CA LEU A 235 2.56 1.01 33.02
C LEU A 235 3.19 1.99 32.02
N PHE A 236 3.27 3.28 32.35
CA PHE A 236 3.98 4.24 31.50
C PHE A 236 5.43 4.46 31.97
N SER A 237 6.32 3.60 31.46
CA SER A 237 7.75 3.90 31.38
C SER A 237 7.99 4.88 30.24
N LEU A 238 8.90 5.83 30.48
CA LEU A 238 9.23 6.99 29.65
C LEU A 238 9.47 6.68 28.15
N GLY A 239 9.84 5.45 27.79
CA GLY A 239 10.08 5.03 26.41
C GLY A 239 8.84 4.93 25.52
N LYS A 240 7.62 4.77 26.07
CA LYS A 240 6.40 4.66 25.23
C LYS A 240 5.82 6.01 24.80
N THR A 241 6.25 7.13 25.39
CA THR A 241 5.70 8.47 25.05
C THR A 241 6.30 8.96 23.74
N GLU A 242 7.61 8.76 23.60
CA GLU A 242 8.38 9.10 22.41
C GLU A 242 7.89 8.33 21.19
N GLU A 243 7.64 7.02 21.35
CA GLU A 243 7.09 6.18 20.28
C GLU A 243 5.72 6.69 19.78
N ILE A 244 4.83 7.11 20.70
CA ILE A 244 3.52 7.68 20.32
C ILE A 244 3.69 9.00 19.58
N LEU A 245 4.61 9.85 20.04
CA LEU A 245 4.89 11.13 19.42
C LEU A 245 5.46 10.95 18.01
N GLU A 246 6.40 10.00 17.85
CA GLU A 246 6.95 9.62 16.57
C GLU A 246 5.84 9.10 15.64
N MET A 247 4.95 8.24 16.14
CA MET A 247 3.82 7.70 15.38
C MET A 247 2.80 8.77 14.99
N LYS A 248 2.57 9.79 15.83
CA LYS A 248 1.78 10.99 15.46
C LYS A 248 2.45 11.75 14.32
N GLY A 249 3.75 12.02 14.42
CA GLY A 249 4.53 12.66 13.36
C GLY A 249 4.51 11.89 12.03
N ARG A 250 4.69 10.56 12.09
CA ARG A 250 4.59 9.66 10.93
C ARG A 250 3.20 9.67 10.31
N THR A 251 2.14 9.67 11.13
CA THR A 251 0.75 9.77 10.68
C THR A 251 0.53 11.06 9.90
N VAL A 252 0.90 12.21 10.48
CA VAL A 252 0.73 13.51 9.84
C VAL A 252 1.52 13.58 8.52
N ARG A 253 2.78 13.14 8.51
CA ARG A 253 3.58 13.08 7.29
C ARG A 253 2.91 12.23 6.19
N SER A 254 2.40 11.05 6.54
CA SER A 254 1.73 10.17 5.58
C SER A 254 0.42 10.77 5.06
N LEU A 255 -0.35 11.48 5.90
CA LEU A 255 -1.57 12.18 5.48
C LEU A 255 -1.25 13.37 4.56
N ILE A 256 -0.17 14.11 4.84
CA ILE A 256 0.32 15.19 3.97
C ILE A 256 0.71 14.66 2.59
N GLU A 257 1.50 13.59 2.54
CA GLU A 257 1.88 12.95 1.28
C GLU A 257 0.65 12.44 0.52
N SER A 258 -0.33 11.85 1.20
CA SER A 258 -1.60 11.47 0.58
C SER A 258 -2.30 12.67 -0.08
N LEU A 259 -2.38 13.81 0.61
CA LEU A 259 -3.06 15.01 0.12
C LEU A 259 -2.36 15.67 -1.08
N LYS A 260 -1.05 15.47 -1.23
CA LYS A 260 -0.30 15.95 -2.40
C LYS A 260 -0.70 15.22 -3.68
N TYR A 261 -1.02 13.94 -3.60
CA TYR A 261 -1.33 13.10 -4.77
C TYR A 261 -2.83 13.00 -5.08
N GLY A 262 -3.72 13.36 -4.15
CA GLY A 262 -5.15 13.37 -4.43
C GLY A 262 -6.04 13.88 -3.28
N VAL A 263 -7.33 14.02 -3.59
CA VAL A 263 -8.33 14.69 -2.75
C VAL A 263 -9.45 13.74 -2.30
N LYS A 264 -9.43 12.47 -2.75
CA LYS A 264 -10.49 11.50 -2.49
C LYS A 264 -10.73 11.28 -1.00
N HIS A 265 -9.67 11.34 -0.21
CA HIS A 265 -9.70 11.17 1.24
C HIS A 265 -9.55 12.48 2.02
N ALA A 266 -9.53 13.64 1.34
CA ALA A 266 -9.28 14.93 1.97
C ALA A 266 -10.27 15.27 3.10
N HIS A 267 -11.55 14.89 2.93
CA HIS A 267 -12.59 15.05 3.95
C HIS A 267 -12.26 14.39 5.29
N ASN A 268 -11.50 13.29 5.29
CA ASN A 268 -11.12 12.59 6.51
C ASN A 268 -9.69 12.95 6.93
N SER A 269 -8.77 13.04 5.97
CA SER A 269 -7.34 13.29 6.24
C SER A 269 -7.10 14.67 6.83
N LEU A 270 -7.76 15.71 6.30
CA LEU A 270 -7.44 17.09 6.67
C LEU A 270 -7.94 17.44 8.09
N PRO A 271 -9.18 17.12 8.50
CA PRO A 271 -9.61 17.25 9.90
C PRO A 271 -8.71 16.48 10.86
N LEU A 272 -8.36 15.24 10.52
CA LEU A 272 -7.54 14.39 11.39
C LEU A 272 -6.14 14.98 11.58
N LEU A 273 -5.52 15.44 10.49
CA LEU A 273 -4.22 16.09 10.52
C LEU A 273 -4.23 17.35 11.41
N LEU A 274 -5.26 18.18 11.28
CA LEU A 274 -5.40 19.40 12.07
C LEU A 274 -5.64 19.08 13.54
N ASN A 275 -6.47 18.09 13.85
CA ASN A 275 -6.69 17.64 15.22
C ASN A 275 -5.37 17.19 15.88
N ILE A 276 -4.57 16.36 15.20
CA ILE A 276 -3.27 15.92 15.74
C ILE A 276 -2.33 17.11 15.96
N TRP A 277 -2.26 18.04 15.00
CA TRP A 277 -1.40 19.21 15.09
C TRP A 277 -1.82 20.15 16.23
N LEU A 278 -3.13 20.41 16.37
CA LEU A 278 -3.68 21.22 17.46
C LEU A 278 -3.48 20.55 18.81
N ASP A 279 -3.74 19.25 18.93
CA ASP A 279 -3.55 18.49 20.17
C ASP A 279 -2.09 18.59 20.64
N LEU A 280 -1.12 18.40 19.75
CA LEU A 280 0.31 18.55 20.06
C LEU A 280 0.66 19.99 20.48
N GLY A 281 0.07 20.99 19.82
CA GLY A 281 0.22 22.40 20.19
C GLY A 281 -0.31 22.71 21.58
N THR A 282 -1.47 22.16 21.95
CA THR A 282 -2.04 22.31 23.31
C THR A 282 -1.20 21.59 24.35
N GLU A 283 -0.68 20.40 24.05
CA GLU A 283 0.20 19.64 24.94
C GLU A 283 1.49 20.41 25.23
N LEU A 284 2.08 21.05 24.21
CA LEU A 284 3.23 21.94 24.36
C LEU A 284 2.89 23.20 25.18
N ALA A 285 1.74 23.84 24.93
CA ALA A 285 1.32 25.03 25.68
C ALA A 285 1.11 24.71 27.17
N HIS A 286 0.47 23.57 27.46
CA HIS A 286 0.28 23.11 28.84
C HIS A 286 1.59 22.77 29.54
N SER A 287 2.56 22.18 28.83
CA SER A 287 3.85 21.83 29.42
C SER A 287 4.72 23.05 29.72
N ILE A 288 4.64 24.10 28.91
CA ILE A 288 5.29 25.40 29.16
C ILE A 288 4.66 26.07 30.39
N ASN A 289 3.33 26.09 30.49
CA ASN A 289 2.61 26.77 31.57
C ASN A 289 2.76 26.09 32.94
N ARG A 290 3.03 24.77 32.99
CA ARG A 290 3.21 24.03 34.24
C ARG A 290 4.60 24.20 34.89
N GLY A 291 5.54 24.89 34.24
CA GLY A 291 6.89 25.10 34.75
C GLY A 291 7.76 23.84 34.73
N ARG A 292 9.09 24.02 34.62
CA ARG A 292 10.12 22.96 34.58
C ARG A 292 10.15 22.17 35.89
N SER A 293 9.25 21.20 36.05
CA SER A 293 9.13 20.44 37.29
C SER A 293 9.94 19.13 37.29
N SER A 294 10.52 18.69 36.16
CA SER A 294 11.51 17.59 36.14
C SER A 294 12.38 17.56 34.87
N VAL A 295 13.59 16.99 34.96
CA VAL A 295 14.50 16.76 33.80
C VAL A 295 13.86 15.87 32.72
N SER A 296 13.05 14.89 33.14
CA SER A 296 12.30 14.02 32.25
C SER A 296 11.19 14.77 31.48
N SER A 297 10.54 15.75 32.12
CA SER A 297 9.56 16.61 31.44
C SER A 297 10.21 17.56 30.42
N SER A 298 11.43 18.03 30.67
CA SER A 298 12.13 18.88 29.70
C SER A 298 12.55 18.15 28.43
N GLN A 299 12.96 16.88 28.53
CA GLN A 299 13.32 16.05 27.37
C GLN A 299 12.10 15.76 26.48
N LEU A 300 10.97 15.37 27.09
CA LEU A 300 9.72 15.18 26.34
C LEU A 300 9.24 16.46 25.66
N ASN A 301 9.36 17.60 26.34
CA ASN A 301 8.99 18.89 25.75
C ASN A 301 9.86 19.26 24.54
N GLU A 302 11.15 18.91 24.59
CA GLU A 302 12.06 19.11 23.47
C GLU A 302 11.68 18.21 22.27
N GLU A 303 11.32 16.96 22.51
CA GLU A 303 10.87 16.05 21.44
C GLU A 303 9.52 16.47 20.85
N ILE A 304 8.57 16.92 21.67
CA ILE A 304 7.30 17.48 21.20
C ILE A 304 7.57 18.68 20.29
N ARG A 305 8.48 19.57 20.71
CA ARG A 305 8.87 20.74 19.92
C ARG A 305 9.51 20.34 18.59
N LYS A 306 10.48 19.41 18.59
CA LYS A 306 11.10 18.88 17.35
C LYS A 306 10.05 18.28 16.42
N THR A 307 9.08 17.56 16.96
CA THR A 307 8.01 16.93 16.18
C THR A 307 7.07 17.98 15.57
N ILE A 308 6.69 19.01 16.32
CA ILE A 308 5.88 20.13 15.82
C ILE A 308 6.64 20.91 14.75
N GLU A 309 7.94 21.17 14.94
CA GLU A 309 8.78 21.84 13.92
C GLU A 309 8.83 21.02 12.62
N LYS A 310 9.00 19.69 12.72
CA LYS A 310 8.91 18.79 11.55
C LYS A 310 7.54 18.85 10.88
N ILE A 311 6.46 18.86 11.66
CA ILE A 311 5.09 18.96 11.12
C ILE A 311 4.89 20.31 10.43
N ASN A 312 5.31 21.42 11.03
CA ASN A 312 5.18 22.76 10.47
C ASN A 312 5.91 22.88 9.13
N ASN A 313 7.12 22.31 9.02
CA ASN A 313 7.83 22.25 7.75
C ASN A 313 7.04 21.46 6.70
N ASN A 314 6.53 20.28 7.05
CA ASN A 314 5.72 19.48 6.13
C ASN A 314 4.39 20.17 5.76
N LEU A 315 3.80 20.97 6.65
CA LEU A 315 2.58 21.74 6.39
C LEU A 315 2.85 22.92 5.45
N ASN A 316 3.97 23.60 5.62
CA ASN A 316 4.40 24.64 4.68
C ASN A 316 4.61 24.05 3.27
N ASP A 317 5.21 22.86 3.19
CA ASP A 317 5.34 22.13 1.92
C ASP A 317 3.97 21.75 1.35
N LEU A 318 3.01 21.39 2.20
CA LEU A 318 1.63 21.09 1.76
C LEU A 318 0.96 22.35 1.20
N LEU A 319 1.03 23.48 1.91
CA LEU A 319 0.46 24.76 1.47
C LEU A 319 1.03 25.25 0.14
N ALA A 320 2.30 24.96 -0.13
CA ALA A 320 2.95 25.30 -1.40
C ALA A 320 2.49 24.41 -2.58
N ASN A 321 2.20 23.13 -2.32
CA ASN A 321 1.94 22.13 -3.37
C ASN A 321 0.46 21.79 -3.58
N VAL A 322 -0.41 22.10 -2.61
CA VAL A 322 -1.82 21.69 -2.61
C VAL A 322 -2.73 22.91 -2.87
N PRO A 323 -3.72 22.81 -3.79
CA PRO A 323 -4.66 23.89 -4.03
C PRO A 323 -5.43 24.35 -2.79
N LEU A 324 -5.53 25.67 -2.61
CA LEU A 324 -6.17 26.30 -1.44
C LEU A 324 -7.64 25.88 -1.24
N TYR A 325 -8.35 25.48 -2.30
CA TYR A 325 -9.76 25.12 -2.19
C TYR A 325 -10.01 23.88 -1.30
N ILE A 326 -9.01 23.02 -1.14
CA ILE A 326 -9.11 21.79 -0.32
C ILE A 326 -9.30 22.16 1.16
N PHE A 327 -8.75 23.29 1.59
CA PHE A 327 -8.90 23.77 2.97
C PHE A 327 -10.30 24.29 3.29
N PHE A 328 -11.10 24.65 2.28
CA PHE A 328 -12.51 25.01 2.52
C PHE A 328 -13.33 23.84 3.08
N ILE A 329 -12.88 22.59 2.89
CA ILE A 329 -13.53 21.41 3.47
C ILE A 329 -13.54 21.48 5.00
N VAL A 330 -12.49 22.06 5.59
CA VAL A 330 -12.28 22.08 7.04
C VAL A 330 -12.54 23.46 7.64
N PHE A 331 -12.82 24.47 6.81
CA PHE A 331 -13.14 25.82 7.27
C PHE A 331 -14.39 25.88 8.18
N ALA A 332 -15.29 24.90 8.09
CA ALA A 332 -16.50 24.83 8.90
C ALA A 332 -16.33 24.20 10.30
N GLN A 333 -15.14 23.70 10.65
CA GLN A 333 -14.83 23.13 11.96
C GLN A 333 -14.26 24.18 12.92
#